data_AF-A0A3D2KA96-F1
#
_entry.id   AF-A0A3D2KA96-F1
#
_cell.length_a   1.000
_cell.length_b   1.000
_cell.length_c   1.000
_cell.angle_alpha   90.00
_cell.angle_beta   90.00
_cell.angle_gamma   90.00
#
_symmetry.space_group_name_H-M   'P 1'
#
loop_
_entity.id
_entity.type
_entity.pdbx_description
1 polymer ?
#
loop_
_entity_poly.entity_id
_entity_poly.type
_entity_poly.pdbx_seq_one_letter_code
_entity_poly.pdbx_strand_id
1 'polypeptide(L)'
;MDTKLVNSLYKKAVGYTVTEKTTEYSPEGEVIKRKVTSKHYPPDIEALKAYLELISSGEDYEKLSDEELESEKERLLKELEGMKSGSDQTERESEV
;
A
#
# COMPACT_ATOMS: atom_id res chain seq x y z
N MET A 1 12.95 14.50 6.62
CA MET A 1 11.83 14.29 5.68
C MET A 1 10.52 14.36 6.44
N ASP A 2 9.46 14.93 5.87
CA ASP A 2 8.13 14.96 6.50
C ASP A 2 7.53 13.55 6.50
N THR A 3 7.47 12.94 7.69
CA THR A 3 7.01 11.57 7.88
C THR A 3 5.53 11.39 7.50
N LYS A 4 4.69 12.42 7.66
CA LYS A 4 3.28 12.35 7.29
C LYS A 4 3.09 12.33 5.77
N LEU A 5 3.90 13.12 5.06
CA LEU A 5 3.91 13.13 3.61
C LEU A 5 4.33 11.75 3.05
N VAL A 6 5.49 11.25 3.50
CA VAL A 6 6.03 9.95 3.05
C VAL A 6 5.04 8.81 3.30
N ASN A 7 4.44 8.76 4.50
CA ASN A 7 3.46 7.74 4.85
C ASN A 7 2.18 7.81 4.02
N SER A 8 1.72 9.03 3.69
CA SER A 8 0.53 9.22 2.84
C SER A 8 0.81 8.78 1.41
N LEU A 9 2.01 9.06 0.90
CA LEU A 9 2.46 8.62 -0.41
C LEU A 9 2.54 7.09 -0.49
N TYR A 10 3.15 6.46 0.53
CA TYR A 10 3.22 5.00 0.62
C TYR A 10 1.83 4.36 0.63
N LYS A 11 0.90 4.86 1.46
CA LYS A 11 -0.49 4.35 1.48
C LYS A 11 -1.17 4.44 0.13
N LYS A 12 -0.96 5.54 -0.59
CA LYS A 12 -1.50 5.70 -1.95
C LYS A 12 -0.82 4.74 -2.92
N ALA A 13 0.49 4.56 -2.82
CA ALA A 13 1.28 3.67 -3.66
C ALA A 13 0.83 2.21 -3.56
N VAL A 14 0.59 1.70 -2.35
CA VAL A 14 0.18 0.30 -2.12
C VAL A 14 -1.34 0.07 -2.16
N GLY A 15 -2.12 1.14 -2.30
CA GLY A 15 -3.57 1.09 -2.19
C GLY A 15 -4.06 1.05 -0.74
N TYR A 16 -5.29 1.48 -0.52
CA TYR A 16 -5.88 1.57 0.82
C TYR A 16 -7.41 1.56 0.76
N THR A 17 -8.03 1.22 1.88
CA THR A 17 -9.49 1.30 2.04
C THR A 17 -9.83 2.37 3.06
N VAL A 18 -10.75 3.26 2.70
CA VAL A 18 -11.29 4.28 3.60
C VAL A 18 -12.63 3.79 4.13
N THR A 19 -12.81 3.86 5.44
CA THR A 19 -14.09 3.58 6.10
C THR A 19 -14.64 4.86 6.71
N GLU A 20 -15.78 5.30 6.20
CA GLU A 20 -16.52 6.46 6.70
C GLU A 20 -17.66 5.98 7.59
N LYS A 21 -17.75 6.53 8.81
CA LYS A 21 -18.81 6.23 9.77
C LYS A 21 -19.67 7.47 9.99
N THR A 22 -20.92 7.43 9.57
CA THR A 22 -21.92 8.46 9.86
C THR A 22 -22.80 7.98 11.00
N THR A 23 -22.90 8.78 12.07
CA THR A 23 -23.81 8.50 13.19
C THR A 23 -24.82 9.64 13.30
N GLU A 24 -26.09 9.31 13.20
CA GLU A 24 -27.21 10.23 13.39
C GLU A 24 -27.68 10.16 14.84
N TYR A 25 -27.93 11.31 15.47
CA TYR A 25 -28.34 11.43 16.88
C TYR A 25 -29.73 12.05 16.99
N SER A 26 -30.47 11.69 18.05
CA SER A 26 -31.74 12.31 18.41
C SER A 26 -31.53 13.68 19.06
N PRO A 27 -32.59 14.50 19.21
CA PRO A 27 -32.53 15.73 20.00
C PRO A 27 -32.07 15.50 21.45
N GLU A 28 -32.31 14.32 22.01
CA GLU A 28 -31.92 13.87 23.35
C GLU A 28 -30.49 13.30 23.40
N GLY A 29 -29.80 13.21 22.26
CA GLY A 29 -28.42 12.73 22.15
C GLY A 29 -28.29 11.21 21.98
N GLU A 30 -29.39 10.50 21.78
CA GLU A 30 -29.36 9.04 21.55
C GLU A 30 -28.97 8.72 20.11
N VAL A 31 -28.21 7.65 19.88
CA VAL A 31 -27.83 7.24 18.52
C VAL A 31 -29.04 6.64 17.81
N ILE A 32 -29.51 7.31 16.76
CA ILE A 32 -30.64 6.85 15.93
C ILE A 32 -30.15 5.85 14.88
N LYS A 33 -29.02 6.15 14.23
CA LYS A 33 -28.55 5.37 13.08
C LYS A 33 -27.06 5.44 12.92
N ARG A 34 -26.45 4.32 12.53
CA ARG A 34 -25.05 4.26 12.09
C ARG A 34 -24.99 3.76 10.66
N LYS A 35 -24.32 4.50 9.79
CA LYS A 35 -24.00 4.09 8.42
C LYS A 35 -22.49 3.96 8.31
N VAL A 36 -22.03 2.82 7.82
CA VAL A 36 -20.61 2.57 7.53
C VAL A 36 -20.48 2.42 6.01
N THR A 37 -19.66 3.27 5.40
CA THR A 37 -19.33 3.19 3.96
C THR A 37 -17.86 2.87 3.84
N SER A 38 -17.51 1.82 3.10
CA SER A 38 -16.12 1.48 2.81
C SER A 38 -15.84 1.69 1.32
N LYS A 39 -14.78 2.45 1.00
CA LYS A 39 -14.33 2.70 -0.36
C LYS A 39 -12.89 2.23 -0.53
N HIS A 40 -12.68 1.33 -1.49
CA HIS A 40 -11.36 0.86 -1.84
C HIS A 40 -10.71 1.79 -2.88
N TYR A 41 -9.44 2.12 -2.65
CA TYR A 41 -8.57 2.83 -3.56
C TYR A 41 -7.43 1.88 -3.96
N PRO A 42 -7.31 1.53 -5.25
CA PRO A 42 -6.27 0.61 -5.70
C PRO A 42 -4.88 1.23 -5.59
N PRO A 43 -3.82 0.42 -5.71
CA PRO A 43 -2.44 0.90 -5.84
C PRO A 43 -2.28 1.94 -6.96
N ASP A 44 -1.46 2.96 -6.71
CA ASP A 44 -1.19 4.07 -7.63
C ASP A 44 0.30 4.11 -8.00
N ILE A 45 0.59 3.91 -9.28
CA ILE A 45 1.96 3.85 -9.81
C ILE A 45 2.69 5.20 -9.76
N GLU A 46 1.97 6.32 -9.92
CA GLU A 46 2.56 7.65 -9.82
C GLU A 46 2.99 7.94 -8.38
N ALA A 47 2.18 7.52 -7.41
CA ALA A 47 2.51 7.62 -5.99
C ALA A 47 3.70 6.73 -5.62
N LEU A 48 3.77 5.52 -6.18
CA LEU A 48 4.91 4.61 -5.98
C LEU A 48 6.21 5.22 -6.51
N LYS A 49 6.20 5.76 -7.74
CA LYS A 49 7.38 6.41 -8.33
C LYS A 49 7.88 7.56 -7.46
N ALA A 50 6.98 8.47 -7.09
CA ALA A 50 7.34 9.61 -6.23
C ALA A 50 7.82 9.17 -4.83
N TYR A 51 7.31 8.06 -4.31
CA TYR A 51 7.79 7.48 -3.05
C TYR A 51 9.21 6.96 -3.19
N LEU A 52 9.48 6.16 -4.22
CA LEU A 52 10.81 5.62 -4.50
C LEU A 52 11.83 6.75 -4.72
N GLU A 53 11.52 7.77 -5.52
CA GLU A 53 12.40 8.93 -5.69
C GLU A 53 12.74 9.64 -4.37
N LEU A 54 11.79 9.65 -3.42
CA LEU A 54 11.96 10.31 -2.13
C LEU A 54 12.73 9.46 -1.11
N ILE A 55 12.59 8.12 -1.15
CA ILE A 55 13.25 7.21 -0.20
C ILE A 55 14.58 6.65 -0.73
N SER A 56 14.75 6.56 -2.05
CA SER A 56 15.98 6.11 -2.72
C SER A 56 17.03 7.19 -2.64
N SER A 57 17.56 7.38 -1.44
CA SER A 57 18.77 8.16 -1.19
C SER A 57 20.05 7.32 -1.32
N GLY A 58 19.97 6.10 -1.86
CA GLY A 58 21.10 5.16 -1.91
C GLY A 58 21.20 4.20 -3.11
N GLU A 59 20.11 3.91 -3.83
CA GLU A 59 20.15 3.01 -5.00
C GLU A 59 19.95 3.83 -6.28
N ASP A 60 21.06 4.33 -6.79
CA ASP A 60 21.08 5.09 -8.03
C ASP A 60 21.15 4.10 -9.19
N TYR A 61 20.00 3.50 -9.54
CA TYR A 61 19.92 2.51 -10.63
C TYR A 61 20.47 3.06 -11.96
N GLU A 62 20.51 4.39 -12.13
CA GLU A 62 21.15 5.06 -13.26
C GLU A 62 22.67 4.84 -13.35
N LYS A 63 23.31 4.41 -12.25
CA LYS A 63 24.76 4.15 -12.19
C LYS A 63 25.13 2.69 -12.42
N LEU A 64 24.15 1.78 -12.51
CA LEU A 64 24.38 0.36 -12.73
C LEU A 64 24.63 0.08 -14.22
N SER A 65 25.48 -0.90 -14.52
CA SER A 65 25.63 -1.42 -15.88
C SER A 65 24.39 -2.19 -16.33
N ASP A 66 24.28 -2.46 -17.64
CA ASP A 66 23.20 -3.29 -18.19
C ASP A 66 23.18 -4.69 -17.55
N GLU A 67 24.35 -5.28 -17.29
CA GLU A 67 24.46 -6.59 -16.62
C GLU A 67 24.04 -6.54 -15.14
N GLU A 68 24.37 -5.45 -14.44
CA GLU A 68 23.97 -5.22 -13.05
C GLU A 68 22.45 -4.98 -12.94
N LEU A 69 21.87 -4.24 -13.89
CA LEU A 69 20.43 -4.01 -13.97
C LEU A 69 19.66 -5.30 -14.25
N GLU A 70 20.15 -6.15 -15.16
CA GLU A 70 19.49 -7.43 -15.44
C GLU A 70 19.57 -8.36 -14.22
N SER A 71 20.71 -8.39 -13.52
CA SER A 71 20.87 -9.15 -12.27
C SER A 71 19.92 -8.67 -11.18
N GLU A 72 19.77 -7.35 -11.02
CA GLU A 72 18.88 -6.75 -10.03
C GLU A 72 17.40 -7.01 -10.37
N LYS A 73 17.03 -6.94 -11.65
CA LYS A 73 15.71 -7.32 -12.13
C LYS A 73 15.39 -8.79 -11.82
N GLU A 74 16.32 -9.71 -12.08
CA GLU A 74 16.12 -11.13 -11.74
C GLU A 74 15.95 -11.34 -10.22
N ARG A 75 16.76 -10.66 -9.41
CA ARG A 75 16.65 -10.68 -7.94
C ARG A 75 15.26 -10.25 -7.47
N LEU A 76 14.77 -9.11 -7.97
CA LEU A 76 13.46 -8.55 -7.62
C LEU A 76 12.31 -9.45 -8.07
N LEU A 77 12.39 -10.03 -9.28
CA LEU A 77 11.36 -10.95 -9.78
C LEU A 77 11.26 -12.21 -8.92
N LYS A 78 12.40 -12.77 -8.49
CA LYS A 78 12.44 -13.93 -7.60
C LYS A 78 11.84 -13.61 -6.22
N GLU A 79 12.11 -12.43 -5.69
CA GLU A 79 11.54 -11.97 -4.42
C GLU A 79 10.01 -11.85 -4.51
N LEU A 80 9.49 -11.27 -5.60
CA LEU A 80 8.06 -11.18 -5.87
C LEU A 80 7.38 -12.54 -6.03
N GLU A 81 8.04 -13.50 -6.68
CA GLU A 81 7.54 -14.87 -6.81
C GLU A 81 7.45 -15.57 -5.44
N GLY A 82 8.48 -15.41 -4.60
CA GLY A 82 8.48 -15.90 -3.22
C GLY A 82 7.30 -15.35 -2.41
N MET A 83 7.01 -14.05 -2.53
CA MET A 83 5.89 -13.40 -1.84
C MET A 83 4.52 -13.93 -2.30
N LYS A 84 4.33 -14.16 -3.61
CA LYS A 84 3.09 -14.73 -4.15
C LYS A 84 2.82 -16.14 -3.66
N SER A 85 3.86 -16.93 -3.43
CA SER A 85 3.72 -18.31 -2.91
C SER A 85 3.35 -18.35 -1.41
N GLY A 86 3.68 -17.30 -0.65
CA GLY A 86 3.38 -17.20 0.79
C GLY A 86 1.99 -16.63 1.12
N SER A 87 1.37 -15.89 0.20
CA SER A 87 0.02 -15.32 0.40
C SER A 87 -1.12 -16.35 0.29
N ASP A 88 -0.85 -17.56 -0.16
CA ASP A 88 -1.86 -18.60 -0.40
C ASP A 88 -2.20 -19.45 0.85
N GLN A 89 -1.45 -19.27 1.95
CA GLN A 89 -1.68 -19.97 3.23
C GLN A 89 -2.47 -19.14 4.25
N THR A 90 -2.36 -17.80 4.23
CA THR A 90 -3.01 -16.94 5.25
C THR A 90 -4.52 -16.82 5.06
N GLU A 91 -5.06 -17.03 3.86
CA GLU A 91 -6.51 -16.96 3.60
C GLU A 91 -7.28 -18.25 3.97
N ARG A 92 -6.59 -19.38 4.21
CA ARG A 92 -7.25 -20.66 4.53
C ARG A 92 -7.49 -20.91 6.02
N GLU A 93 -6.91 -20.10 6.91
CA GLU A 93 -7.06 -20.28 8.38
C GLU A 93 -8.17 -19.41 9.00
N SER A 94 -8.82 -18.55 8.22
CA SER A 94 -9.94 -17.70 8.69
C SER A 94 -11.34 -18.28 8.42
N GLU A 95 -11.45 -19.52 7.93
CA GLU A 95 -12.72 -20.16 7.56
C GLU A 95 -12.89 -21.57 8.16
N VAL A 96 -12.35 -21.82 9.37
CA VAL A 96 -12.62 -23.03 10.17
C VAL A 96 -12.99 -22.65 11.61
#